data_AF-A0A831SJK3-F1
#
_entry.id   AF-A0A831SJK3-F1
#
_cell.length_a   1.000
_cell.length_b   1.000
_cell.length_c   1.000
_cell.angle_alpha   90.00
_cell.angle_beta   90.00
_cell.angle_gamma   90.00
#
_symmetry.space_group_name_H-M   'P 1'
#
loop_
_entity.id
_entity.type
_entity.pdbx_description
1 polymer ?
#
loop_
_entity_poly.entity_id
_entity_poly.type
_entity_poly.pdbx_seq_one_letter_code
_entity_poly.pdbx_strand_id
1 'polypeptide(L)'
;MEKYLENGNLEYKFDTEVKNGVIGTIEIFEQIEEHVKPSLSEKEKADLIYSAVKTIMDKLTEIAMDNAVGKKVGITGGVSYNIPIIEMVEKRLKKEEFELITHNNIPNGDGGISIGQNVIVGELVG
;
A
#
# COMPACT_ATOMS: atom_id res chain seq x y z
N MET A 1 4.35 13.58 3.63
CA MET A 1 3.54 12.63 2.85
C MET A 1 2.43 12.05 3.69
N GLU A 2 2.72 11.45 4.86
CA GLU A 2 1.70 10.91 5.78
C GLU A 2 0.56 11.88 6.11
N LYS A 3 0.86 13.11 6.52
CA LYS A 3 -0.14 14.17 6.74
C LYS A 3 -1.10 14.36 5.55
N TYR A 4 -0.62 14.24 4.32
CA TYR A 4 -1.48 14.38 3.14
C TYR A 4 -2.40 13.17 2.97
N LEU A 5 -1.95 11.97 3.35
CA LEU A 5 -2.77 10.77 3.33
C LEU A 5 -3.82 10.78 4.46
N GLU A 6 -3.51 11.33 5.62
CA GLU A 6 -4.48 11.47 6.73
C GLU A 6 -5.60 12.48 6.42
N ASN A 7 -5.29 13.52 5.65
CA ASN A 7 -6.21 14.63 5.39
C ASN A 7 -6.83 14.59 3.98
N GLY A 8 -6.45 13.61 3.16
CA GLY A 8 -6.91 13.46 1.78
C GLY A 8 -8.13 12.55 1.66
N ASN A 9 -8.90 12.77 0.60
CA ASN A 9 -10.05 11.97 0.19
C ASN A 9 -9.85 11.45 -1.25
N LEU A 10 -10.62 10.43 -1.61
CA LEU A 10 -10.63 9.88 -2.97
C LEU A 10 -11.46 10.79 -3.90
N GLU A 11 -10.83 11.83 -4.44
CA GLU A 11 -11.47 12.81 -5.33
C GLU A 11 -10.95 12.72 -6.78
N TYR A 12 -9.78 12.12 -6.98
CA TYR A 12 -9.16 11.97 -8.30
C TYR A 12 -9.16 10.50 -8.71
N LYS A 13 -9.26 10.26 -10.02
CA LYS A 13 -9.13 8.92 -10.59
C LYS A 13 -7.80 8.83 -11.28
N PHE A 14 -7.03 7.83 -10.88
CA PHE A 14 -5.81 7.42 -11.56
C PHE A 14 -6.03 6.03 -12.12
N ASP A 15 -5.37 5.74 -13.23
CA ASP A 15 -5.30 4.38 -13.75
C ASP A 15 -3.87 4.02 -14.11
N THR A 16 -3.57 2.73 -14.08
CA THR A 16 -2.26 2.22 -14.48
C THR A 16 -2.38 0.76 -14.88
N GLU A 17 -1.54 0.38 -15.85
CA GLU A 17 -1.44 -1.00 -16.26
C GLU A 17 -0.62 -1.82 -15.26
N VAL A 18 -1.06 -3.06 -15.05
CA VAL A 18 -0.29 -4.07 -14.32
C VAL A 18 0.15 -5.13 -15.33
N LYS A 19 1.46 -5.21 -15.57
CA LYS A 19 2.06 -6.19 -16.49
C LYS A 19 2.95 -7.15 -15.71
N ASN A 20 2.63 -8.45 -15.76
CA ASN A 20 3.41 -9.50 -15.09
C ASN A 20 3.69 -9.20 -13.60
N GLY A 21 2.69 -8.69 -12.88
CA GLY A 21 2.82 -8.30 -11.46
C GLY A 21 3.57 -6.98 -11.21
N VAL A 22 3.93 -6.23 -12.26
CA VAL A 22 4.58 -4.92 -12.16
C VAL A 22 3.55 -3.83 -12.43
N ILE A 23 3.43 -2.89 -11.50
CA ILE A 23 2.53 -1.72 -11.62
C ILE A 23 3.29 -0.59 -12.33
N GLY A 24 2.69 -0.02 -13.37
CA GLY A 24 3.19 1.17 -14.07
C GLY A 24 3.05 2.44 -13.22
N THR A 25 4.04 2.73 -12.37
CA THR A 25 3.95 3.92 -11.51
C THR A 25 4.26 5.22 -12.26
N ILE A 26 4.98 5.15 -13.39
CA ILE A 26 5.32 6.34 -14.21
C ILE A 26 4.05 7.01 -14.72
N GLU A 27 3.11 6.22 -15.24
CA GLU A 27 1.82 6.69 -15.75
C GLU A 27 1.01 7.44 -14.67
N ILE A 28 1.13 7.02 -13.40
CA ILE A 28 0.48 7.72 -12.29
C ILE A 28 1.14 9.08 -12.05
N PHE A 29 2.47 9.18 -12.13
CA PHE A 29 3.16 10.46 -11.99
C PHE A 29 2.86 11.42 -13.14
N GLU A 30 2.77 10.92 -14.37
CA GLU A 30 2.34 11.69 -15.54
C GLU A 30 0.92 12.24 -15.32
N GLN A 31 -0.01 11.39 -14.86
CA GLN A 31 -1.37 11.83 -14.50
C GLN A 31 -1.39 12.83 -13.33
N ILE A 32 -0.49 12.72 -12.34
CA ILE A 32 -0.39 13.72 -11.26
C ILE A 32 -0.03 15.08 -11.86
N GLU A 33 0.94 15.11 -12.77
CA GLU A 33 1.41 16.35 -13.42
C GLU A 33 0.27 17.06 -14.16
N GLU A 34 -0.61 16.33 -14.84
CA GLU A 34 -1.81 16.88 -15.50
C GLU A 34 -2.77 17.62 -14.54
N HIS A 35 -2.78 17.23 -13.26
CA HIS A 35 -3.63 17.83 -12.23
C HIS A 35 -2.92 18.93 -11.43
N VAL A 36 -1.60 19.06 -11.57
CA VAL A 36 -0.82 20.07 -10.85
C VAL A 36 -1.03 21.44 -11.49
N LYS A 37 -1.56 22.38 -10.70
CA LYS A 37 -1.71 23.80 -11.07
C LYS A 37 -1.03 24.70 -10.01
N PRO A 38 -0.54 25.90 -10.37
CA PRO A 38 0.22 26.77 -9.46
C PRO A 38 -0.51 27.14 -8.15
N SER A 39 -1.85 27.04 -8.12
CA SER A 39 -2.70 27.50 -7.03
C SER A 39 -3.45 26.39 -6.30
N LEU A 40 -2.94 25.14 -6.29
CA LEU A 40 -3.56 24.07 -5.49
C LEU A 40 -3.57 24.44 -4.01
N SER A 41 -4.75 24.40 -3.40
CA SER A 41 -4.91 24.46 -1.96
C SER A 41 -4.29 23.23 -1.28
N GLU A 42 -3.99 23.32 0.01
CA GLU A 42 -3.46 22.17 0.76
C GLU A 42 -4.43 20.97 0.76
N LYS A 43 -5.74 21.22 0.70
CA LYS A 43 -6.74 20.16 0.59
C LYS A 43 -6.70 19.48 -0.77
N GLU A 44 -6.66 20.24 -1.86
CA GLU A 44 -6.54 19.65 -3.20
C GLU A 44 -5.24 18.84 -3.35
N LYS A 45 -4.12 19.29 -2.76
CA LYS A 45 -2.88 18.50 -2.72
C LYS A 45 -3.05 17.19 -1.94
N ALA A 46 -3.72 17.24 -0.79
CA ALA A 46 -3.99 16.07 0.02
C ALA A 46 -4.84 15.05 -0.75
N ASP A 47 -5.91 15.51 -1.39
CA ASP A 47 -6.83 14.67 -2.17
C ASP A 47 -6.13 14.05 -3.39
N LEU A 48 -5.27 14.82 -4.07
CA LEU A 48 -4.48 14.33 -5.21
C LEU A 48 -3.50 13.22 -4.79
N ILE A 49 -2.72 13.47 -3.74
CA ILE A 49 -1.73 12.50 -3.21
C ILE A 49 -2.45 11.26 -2.68
N TYR A 50 -3.54 11.43 -1.93
CA TYR A 50 -4.33 10.33 -1.40
C TYR A 50 -4.86 9.44 -2.51
N SER A 51 -5.46 10.03 -3.55
CA SER A 51 -6.05 9.31 -4.67
C SER A 51 -4.99 8.53 -5.46
N ALA A 52 -3.81 9.11 -5.69
CA ALA A 52 -2.70 8.44 -6.37
C ALA A 52 -2.15 7.26 -5.54
N VAL A 53 -1.85 7.49 -4.25
CA VAL A 53 -1.33 6.43 -3.36
C VAL A 53 -2.35 5.32 -3.19
N LYS A 54 -3.63 5.65 -3.01
CA LYS A 54 -4.70 4.65 -2.92
C LYS A 54 -4.78 3.79 -4.18
N THR A 55 -4.62 4.36 -5.36
CA THR A 55 -4.62 3.61 -6.63
C THR A 55 -3.49 2.59 -6.65
N ILE A 56 -2.26 2.99 -6.27
CA ILE A 56 -1.12 2.07 -6.16
C ILE A 56 -1.39 0.98 -5.13
N MET A 57 -1.89 1.34 -3.94
CA MET A 57 -2.15 0.38 -2.86
C MET A 57 -3.26 -0.61 -3.21
N ASP A 58 -4.32 -0.17 -3.90
CA ASP A 58 -5.38 -1.06 -4.39
C ASP A 58 -4.80 -2.10 -5.36
N LYS A 59 -3.97 -1.68 -6.33
CA LYS A 59 -3.33 -2.59 -7.31
C LYS A 59 -2.33 -3.55 -6.64
N LEU A 60 -1.53 -3.08 -5.68
CA LEU A 60 -0.62 -3.94 -4.90
C LEU A 60 -1.41 -4.98 -4.10
N THR A 61 -2.53 -4.57 -3.50
CA THR A 61 -3.38 -5.46 -2.71
C THR A 61 -4.05 -6.51 -3.61
N GLU A 62 -4.48 -6.13 -4.81
CA GLU A 62 -5.01 -7.05 -5.83
C GLU A 62 -3.99 -8.11 -6.20
N ILE A 63 -2.76 -7.72 -6.55
CA ILE A 63 -1.67 -8.65 -6.86
C ILE A 63 -1.41 -9.59 -5.68
N ALA A 64 -1.42 -9.07 -4.44
CA ALA A 64 -1.21 -9.89 -3.25
C ALA A 64 -2.34 -10.91 -3.03
N MET A 65 -3.60 -10.52 -3.24
CA MET A 65 -4.75 -11.43 -3.15
C MET A 65 -4.71 -12.52 -4.22
N ASP A 66 -4.34 -12.18 -5.46
CA ASP A 66 -4.26 -13.13 -6.58
C ASP A 66 -3.20 -14.22 -6.35
N ASN A 67 -2.17 -13.92 -5.54
CA ASN A 67 -1.06 -14.83 -5.23
C ASN A 67 -1.14 -15.43 -3.81
N ALA A 68 -2.18 -15.09 -3.04
CA ALA A 68 -2.30 -15.54 -1.67
C ALA A 68 -2.68 -17.03 -1.58
N VAL A 69 -2.05 -17.74 -0.65
CA VAL A 69 -2.50 -19.09 -0.25
C VAL A 69 -3.56 -18.92 0.84
N GLY A 70 -4.83 -19.06 0.45
CA GLY A 70 -5.98 -18.83 1.33
C GLY A 70 -6.41 -17.36 1.37
N LYS A 71 -7.16 -16.98 2.41
CA LYS A 71 -7.77 -15.64 2.55
C LYS A 71 -7.01 -14.75 3.53
N LYS A 72 -5.68 -14.75 3.45
CA LYS A 72 -4.80 -13.97 4.34
C LYS A 72 -3.71 -13.28 3.54
N VAL A 73 -3.53 -11.97 3.77
CA VAL A 73 -2.45 -11.17 3.18
C VAL A 73 -1.73 -10.44 4.30
N GLY A 74 -0.40 -10.57 4.33
CA GLY A 74 0.45 -9.85 5.27
C GLY A 74 1.07 -8.60 4.65
N ILE A 75 1.24 -7.55 5.45
CA ILE A 75 2.03 -6.37 5.06
C ILE A 75 3.12 -6.08 6.10
N THR A 76 4.31 -5.76 5.62
CA THR A 76 5.51 -5.51 6.44
C THR A 76 6.41 -4.48 5.74
N GLY A 77 7.61 -4.21 6.29
CA GLY A 77 8.52 -3.17 5.85
C GLY A 77 8.20 -1.80 6.44
N GLY A 78 9.11 -0.84 6.30
CA GLY A 78 8.96 0.48 6.93
C GLY A 78 7.72 1.28 6.49
N VAL A 79 7.22 1.05 5.28
CA VAL A 79 5.99 1.71 4.78
C VAL A 79 4.75 1.26 5.56
N SER A 80 4.76 0.06 6.12
CA SER A 80 3.62 -0.49 6.86
C SER A 80 3.46 0.14 8.27
N TYR A 81 4.31 1.09 8.65
CA TYR A 81 4.07 1.97 9.81
C TYR A 81 3.06 3.09 9.51
N ASN A 82 2.87 3.42 8.23
CA ASN A 82 1.96 4.49 7.83
C ASN A 82 0.50 4.02 7.97
N ILE A 83 -0.22 4.56 8.96
CA ILE A 83 -1.58 4.13 9.29
C ILE A 83 -2.54 4.29 8.11
N PRO A 84 -2.57 5.43 7.39
CA PRO A 84 -3.41 5.57 6.19
C PRO A 84 -3.19 4.46 5.15
N ILE A 85 -1.94 4.05 4.90
CA ILE A 85 -1.63 2.96 3.97
C ILE A 85 -2.19 1.63 4.46
N ILE A 86 -2.03 1.31 5.76
CA ILE A 86 -2.60 0.11 6.36
C ILE A 86 -4.11 0.09 6.21
N GLU A 87 -4.79 1.21 6.47
CA GLU A 87 -6.23 1.30 6.31
C GLU A 87 -6.70 1.12 4.86
N MET A 88 -5.96 1.64 3.88
CA MET A 88 -6.26 1.43 2.46
C MET A 88 -6.25 -0.06 2.11
N VAL A 89 -5.18 -0.77 2.53
CA VAL A 89 -5.04 -2.21 2.31
C VAL A 89 -6.13 -2.99 3.03
N GLU A 90 -6.36 -2.70 4.32
CA GLU A 90 -7.38 -3.39 5.11
C GLU A 90 -8.79 -3.22 4.49
N LYS A 91 -9.14 -1.99 4.07
CA LYS A 91 -10.42 -1.72 3.40
C LYS A 91 -10.54 -2.46 2.07
N ARG A 92 -9.46 -2.60 1.29
CA ARG A 92 -9.47 -3.34 0.01
C ARG A 92 -9.60 -4.85 0.22
N LEU A 93 -8.87 -5.41 1.20
CA LEU A 93 -8.92 -6.83 1.55
C LEU A 93 -10.29 -7.24 2.11
N LYS A 94 -10.87 -6.43 3.00
CA LYS A 94 -12.20 -6.69 3.59
C LYS A 94 -13.30 -6.81 2.55
N LYS A 95 -13.21 -6.09 1.42
CA LYS A 95 -14.19 -6.19 0.32
C LYS A 95 -14.22 -7.58 -0.33
N GLU A 96 -13.12 -8.31 -0.28
CA GLU A 96 -12.98 -9.66 -0.87
C GLU A 96 -12.88 -10.76 0.20
N GLU A 97 -13.25 -10.42 1.44
CA GLU A 97 -13.23 -11.31 2.60
C GLU A 97 -11.83 -11.87 2.93
N PHE A 98 -10.78 -11.07 2.68
CA PHE A 98 -9.42 -11.36 3.14
C PHE A 98 -9.14 -10.76 4.52
N GLU A 99 -8.35 -11.49 5.31
CA GLU A 99 -7.79 -11.04 6.57
C GLU A 99 -6.43 -10.35 6.34
N LEU A 100 -6.25 -9.17 6.94
CA LEU A 100 -4.95 -8.49 6.98
C LEU A 100 -4.13 -9.00 8.18
N ILE A 101 -2.87 -9.38 7.92
CA ILE A 101 -1.89 -9.72 8.95
C ILE A 101 -0.86 -8.58 9.05
N THR A 102 -0.66 -8.08 10.27
CA THR A 102 0.36 -7.06 10.62
C THR A 102 1.19 -7.52 11.81
N HIS A 103 2.34 -6.87 12.06
CA HIS A 103 3.09 -7.13 13.28
C HIS A 103 2.53 -6.35 14.47
N ASN A 104 2.47 -6.99 15.64
CA ASN A 104 2.12 -6.36 16.90
C ASN A 104 3.25 -6.44 17.95
N ASN A 105 4.15 -7.41 17.83
CA ASN A 105 5.23 -7.68 18.80
C ASN A 105 6.63 -7.53 18.21
N ILE A 106 6.73 -7.38 16.89
CA ILE A 106 7.98 -7.31 16.14
C ILE A 106 7.93 -6.00 15.34
N PRO A 107 9.03 -5.24 15.24
CA PRO A 107 9.07 -4.07 14.37
C PRO A 107 8.80 -4.46 12.90
N ASN A 108 7.91 -3.73 12.23
CA ASN A 108 7.61 -3.94 10.81
C ASN A 108 8.84 -3.76 9.88
N GLY A 109 9.75 -2.85 10.23
CA GLY A 109 10.93 -2.50 9.42
C GLY A 109 12.16 -3.36 9.73
N ASP A 110 13.34 -2.82 9.44
CA ASP A 110 14.60 -3.57 9.50
C ASP A 110 14.90 -4.20 10.87
N GLY A 111 14.40 -3.60 11.95
CA GLY A 111 14.52 -4.13 13.30
C GLY A 111 13.84 -5.50 13.51
N GLY A 112 12.91 -5.91 12.64
CA GLY A 112 12.25 -7.22 12.67
C GLY A 112 12.83 -8.26 11.70
N ILE A 113 13.73 -7.86 10.78
CA ILE A 113 14.23 -8.74 9.71
C ILE A 113 14.93 -9.98 10.27
N SER A 114 15.78 -9.81 11.29
CA SER A 114 16.54 -10.92 11.88
C SER A 114 15.63 -12.00 12.49
N ILE A 115 14.48 -11.61 13.04
CA ILE A 115 13.49 -12.54 13.59
C ILE A 115 12.85 -13.34 12.45
N GLY A 116 12.42 -12.67 11.37
CA GLY A 116 11.86 -13.35 10.20
C GLY A 116 12.85 -14.34 9.57
N GLN A 117 14.12 -13.96 9.43
CA GLN A 117 15.18 -14.83 8.93
C GLN A 117 15.37 -16.07 9.80
N ASN A 118 15.41 -15.91 11.12
CA ASN A 118 15.57 -17.02 12.05
C ASN A 118 14.39 -18.01 11.99
N VAL A 119 13.15 -17.52 11.87
CA VAL A 119 11.96 -18.38 11.73
C VAL A 119 12.02 -19.18 10.43
N ILE A 120 12.38 -18.54 9.30
CA ILE A 120 12.51 -19.22 8.01
C ILE A 120 13.59 -20.31 8.07
N VAL A 121 14.78 -20.00 8.62
CA VAL A 121 15.85 -20.99 8.76
C VAL A 121 15.42 -22.13 9.69
N GLY A 122 14.77 -21.80 10.81
CA GLY A 122 14.26 -22.79 11.76
C GLY A 122 13.32 -23.81 11.13
N GLU A 123 12.38 -23.36 10.28
CA GLU A 123 11.45 -24.23 9.55
C GLU A 123 12.14 -25.11 8.49
N LEU A 124 13.23 -24.62 7.88
CA LEU A 124 13.95 -25.37 6.84
C LEU A 124 14.87 -26.47 7.40
N VAL A 125 15.30 -26.35 8.65
CA VAL A 125 16.27 -27.28 9.27
C VAL A 125 15.65 -28.18 10.34
N GLY A 126 14.41 -27.91 10.75
CA GLY A 126 13.62 -28.73 11.68
C GLY A 126 12.83 -29.83 10.97
#